data_AF-A0A7D5E6D3-F1
#
_entry.id   AF-A0A7D5E6D3-F1
#
_cell.length_a   1.000
_cell.length_b   1.000
_cell.length_c   1.000
_cell.angle_alpha   90.00
_cell.angle_beta   90.00
_cell.angle_gamma   90.00
#
_symmetry.space_group_name_H-M   'P 1'
#
loop_
_entity.id
_entity.type
_entity.pdbx_description
1 polymer ?
#
loop_
_entity_poly.entity_id
_entity_poly.type
_entity_poly.pdbx_seq_one_letter_code
_entity_poly.pdbx_strand_id
1 'polypeptide(L)' 'MASSSDSSASVDDEVQQLYERYQAAESEEERHEIALEMGKLDGRRHAEIYDALEDE' A
#
# COMPACT_ATOMS: atom_id res chain seq x y z
N MET A 1 -24.26 -7.63 -7.33
CA MET A 1 -23.86 -6.71 -6.25
C MET A 1 -22.35 -6.78 -6.15
N ALA A 2 -21.65 -5.74 -6.58
CA ALA A 2 -20.20 -5.64 -6.54
C ALA A 2 -19.88 -4.23 -6.05
N SER A 3 -19.51 -4.09 -4.79
CA SER A 3 -19.11 -2.82 -4.19
C SER A 3 -18.07 -3.10 -3.12
N SER A 4 -16.95 -3.65 -3.56
CA SER A 4 -15.71 -3.72 -2.78
C SER A 4 -14.45 -3.58 -3.65
N SER A 5 -14.58 -3.59 -4.98
CA SER A 5 -13.43 -3.45 -5.90
C SER A 5 -13.03 -2.00 -6.23
N ASP A 6 -13.86 -1.01 -5.89
CA ASP A 6 -13.58 0.40 -6.18
C ASP A 6 -12.53 0.99 -5.22
N SER A 7 -12.61 0.58 -3.94
CA SER A 7 -11.62 0.93 -2.93
C SER A 7 -10.29 0.18 -3.08
N SER A 8 -10.30 -1.04 -3.62
CA SER A 8 -9.05 -1.76 -3.89
C SER A 8 -8.32 -1.23 -5.12
N ALA A 9 -9.05 -0.85 -6.17
CA ALA A 9 -8.47 -0.26 -7.39
C ALA A 9 -7.79 1.09 -7.11
N SER A 10 -8.43 1.94 -6.29
CA SER A 10 -7.85 3.23 -5.89
C SER A 10 -6.58 3.10 -5.03
N VAL A 11 -6.51 2.08 -4.18
CA VAL A 11 -5.30 1.80 -3.38
C VAL A 11 -4.17 1.23 -4.26
N ASP A 12 -4.49 0.40 -5.25
CA ASP A 12 -3.49 -0.12 -6.20
C ASP A 12 -2.87 1.01 -7.04
N ASP A 13 -3.69 1.98 -7.48
CA ASP A 13 -3.22 3.18 -8.18
C ASP A 13 -2.35 4.09 -7.30
N GLU A 14 -2.63 4.17 -6.00
CA GLU A 14 -1.87 4.95 -5.02
C GLU A 14 -0.50 4.30 -4.74
N VAL A 15 -0.47 2.97 -4.57
CA VAL A 15 0.78 2.20 -4.43
C VAL A 15 1.63 2.30 -5.70
N GLN A 16 1.01 2.27 -6.88
CA GLN A 16 1.72 2.40 -8.14
C GLN A 16 2.41 3.78 -8.26
N GLN A 17 1.73 4.87 -7.90
CA GLN A 17 2.32 6.22 -7.89
C GLN A 17 3.48 6.34 -6.88
N LEU A 18 3.35 5.73 -5.70
CA LEU A 18 4.44 5.70 -4.72
C LEU A 18 5.64 4.93 -5.25
N TYR A 19 5.43 3.82 -5.96
CA TYR A 19 6.52 3.06 -6.56
C TYR A 19 7.26 3.85 -7.64
N GLU A 20 6.54 4.60 -8.47
CA GLU A 20 7.14 5.49 -9.48
C GLU A 20 7.98 6.60 -8.82
N ARG A 21 7.48 7.21 -7.74
CA ARG A 21 8.25 8.19 -6.95
C ARG A 21 9.48 7.56 -6.31
N TYR A 22 9.37 6.35 -5.76
CA TYR A 22 10.50 5.62 -5.17
C TYR A 22 11.61 5.37 -6.19
N GLN A 23 11.24 5.02 -7.42
CA GLN A 23 12.19 4.80 -8.51
C GLN A 23 12.82 6.10 -9.01
N ALA A 24 12.08 7.20 -9.01
CA ALA A 24 12.56 8.53 -9.39
C ALA A 24 13.42 9.20 -8.31
N ALA A 25 13.31 8.75 -7.05
CA ALA A 25 14.05 9.32 -5.93
C ALA A 25 15.57 9.18 -6.12
N GLU A 26 16.25 10.31 -6.03
CA GLU A 26 17.70 10.43 -6.20
C GLU A 26 18.47 10.20 -4.89
N SER A 27 17.77 10.24 -3.75
CA SER A 27 18.35 10.08 -2.42
C SER A 27 17.78 8.87 -1.67
N GLU A 28 18.60 8.29 -0.80
CA GLU A 28 18.19 7.19 0.06
C GLU A 28 17.16 7.62 1.11
N GLU A 29 17.24 8.88 1.59
CA GLU A 29 16.28 9.47 2.52
C GLU A 29 14.88 9.56 1.91
N GLU A 30 14.79 10.05 0.67
CA GLU A 30 13.52 10.12 -0.07
C GLU A 30 12.97 8.72 -0.37
N ARG A 31 13.83 7.76 -0.73
CA ARG A 31 13.43 6.36 -0.89
C ARG A 31 12.90 5.76 0.41
N HIS A 32 13.52 6.09 1.55
CA HIS A 32 13.10 5.61 2.86
C HIS A 32 11.72 6.15 3.25
N GLU A 33 11.48 7.45 3.05
CA GLU A 33 10.17 8.05 3.30
C GLU A 33 9.06 7.42 2.46
N ILE A 34 9.32 7.18 1.18
CA ILE A 34 8.35 6.59 0.27
C ILE A 34 8.09 5.12 0.63
N ALA A 35 9.12 4.36 1.03
CA ALA A 35 8.95 2.99 1.51
C ALA A 35 8.11 2.90 2.79
N LEU A 36 8.24 3.87 3.70
CA LEU A 36 7.39 3.97 4.89
C LEU A 36 5.93 4.26 4.55
N GLU A 37 5.69 5.08 3.52
CA GLU A 37 4.33 5.38 3.03
C GLU A 37 3.68 4.15 2.38
N MET A 38 4.43 3.44 1.53
CA MET A 38 3.99 2.15 0.96
C MET A 38 3.67 1.13 2.05
N GLY A 39 4.52 1.01 3.08
CA GLY A 39 4.30 0.08 4.19
C GLY A 39 3.07 0.39 5.05
N LYS A 40 2.63 1.65 5.13
CA LYS A 40 1.39 2.03 5.81
C LYS A 40 0.15 1.62 5.01
N LEU A 41 0.21 1.78 3.69
CA LEU A 41 -0.86 1.33 2.79
C LEU A 41 -0.95 -0.20 2.77
N ASP A 42 0.19 -0.89 2.66
CA ASP A 42 0.25 -2.35 2.69
C ASP A 42 -0.09 -2.92 4.07
N GLY A 43 0.29 -2.24 5.16
CA GLY A 43 -0.13 -2.57 6.52
C GLY A 43 -1.65 -2.50 6.73
N ARG A 44 -2.34 -1.59 6.03
CA ARG A 44 -3.80 -1.51 6.03
C ARG A 44 -4.43 -2.72 5.31
N ARG A 45 -3.84 -3.15 4.18
CA ARG A 45 -4.16 -4.42 3.51
C ARG A 45 -3.87 -5.63 4.39
N HIS A 46 -2.74 -5.62 5.11
CA HIS A 46 -2.32 -6.71 5.98
C HIS A 46 -3.18 -6.81 7.25
N ALA A 47 -3.68 -5.71 7.81
CA ALA A 47 -4.63 -5.75 8.92
C ALA A 47 -5.95 -6.42 8.51
N GLU A 48 -6.48 -6.10 7.33
CA GLU A 48 -7.69 -6.77 6.79
C GLU A 48 -7.45 -8.27 6.48
N ILE A 49 -6.20 -8.68 6.23
CA ILE A 49 -5.83 -10.08 5.97
C ILE A 49 -5.55 -10.86 7.28
N TYR A 50 -4.95 -10.24 8.30
CA TYR A 50 -4.67 -10.90 9.59
C TYR A 50 -5.89 -10.96 10.52
N ASP A 51 -6.85 -10.04 10.43
CA ASP A 51 -8.16 -10.19 11.10
C ASP A 51 -8.90 -11.45 10.61
N ALA A 52 -8.60 -11.95 9.40
CA ALA A 52 -9.15 -13.19 8.87
C ALA A 52 -8.35 -14.46 9.25
N LEU A 53 -7.25 -14.32 10.00
CA LEU A 53 -6.39 -15.43 10.44
C LEU A 53 -6.33 -15.60 11.97
N GLU A 54 -7.11 -14.84 12.74
CA GLU A 54 -7.22 -14.97 14.21
C GLU A 54 -8.47 -15.77 14.67
N ASP A 55 -9.00 -16.64 13.79
CA ASP A 55 -10.11 -17.57 14.05
C ASP A 55 -9.69 -19.05 13.79
N GLU A 56 -8.54 -19.49 14.34
CA GLU A 56 -8.26 -20.92 14.57
C GLU A 56 -7.79 -21.19 16.01
#